data_AF-A0A7Z2VES5-F1
#
_entry.id   AF-A0A7Z2VES5-F1
#
_cell.length_a   1.000
_cell.length_b   1.000
_cell.length_c   1.000
_cell.angle_alpha   90.00
_cell.angle_beta   90.00
_cell.angle_gamma   90.00
#
_symmetry.space_group_name_H-M   'P 1'
#
loop_
_entity.id
_entity.type
_entity.pdbx_description
1 polymer ?
#
loop_
_entity_poly.entity_id
_entity_poly.type
_entity_poly.pdbx_seq_one_letter_code
_entity_poly.pdbx_strand_id
1 'polypeptide(L)'
;MARNYGLCGPAEACALADRIVVIEHGQVGLEVDVPVAHPRTSGMPALAATQAQVLSRLLGSGAGEAPMSAAEQGAVTPAASARAGGPLRRIG
;
A
#
# COMPACT_ATOMS: atom_id res chain seq x y z
N MET A 1 -24.97 -6.38 12.38
CA MET A 1 -24.84 -6.76 10.96
C MET A 1 -23.36 -6.59 10.56
N ALA A 2 -22.52 -7.52 10.99
CA ALA A 2 -21.08 -7.49 10.73
C ALA A 2 -20.81 -8.13 9.37
N ARG A 3 -20.32 -7.34 8.42
CA ARG A 3 -20.01 -7.81 7.07
C ARG A 3 -18.68 -8.56 7.13
N ASN A 4 -18.76 -9.89 7.08
CA ASN A 4 -17.62 -10.79 7.06
C ASN A 4 -16.96 -10.77 5.67
N TYR A 5 -16.13 -9.77 5.42
CA TYR A 5 -15.27 -9.74 4.23
C TYR A 5 -14.00 -10.54 4.52
N GLY A 6 -14.00 -11.84 4.20
CA GLY A 6 -12.81 -12.73 4.06
C GLY A 6 -11.53 -12.29 4.76
N LEU A 7 -11.59 -12.16 6.09
CA LEU A 7 -10.66 -11.38 6.91
C LEU A 7 -9.31 -12.10 7.05
N CYS A 8 -8.39 -11.87 6.12
CA CYS A 8 -6.97 -12.00 6.42
C CYS A 8 -6.71 -11.12 7.66
N GLY A 9 -6.34 -11.73 8.78
CA GLY A 9 -5.95 -10.96 9.96
C GLY A 9 -4.75 -10.05 9.65
N PRO A 10 -4.45 -9.02 10.45
CA PRO A 10 -3.33 -8.13 10.17
C PRO A 10 -1.98 -8.88 10.10
N ALA A 11 -1.85 -10.01 10.81
CA ALA A 11 -0.71 -10.92 10.66
C ALA A 11 -0.65 -11.59 9.28
N GLU A 12 -1.78 -12.07 8.77
CA GLU A 12 -1.87 -12.71 7.44
C GLU A 12 -1.63 -11.69 6.33
N ALA A 13 -2.21 -10.49 6.45
CA ALA A 13 -1.97 -9.39 5.53
C ALA A 13 -0.48 -9.01 5.47
N CYS A 14 0.20 -8.91 6.62
CA CYS A 14 1.64 -8.63 6.67
C CYS A 14 2.50 -9.75 6.06
N ALA A 15 2.08 -11.01 6.22
CA ALA A 15 2.82 -12.14 5.66
C ALA A 15 2.71 -12.21 4.13
N LEU A 16 1.57 -11.79 3.56
CA LEU A 16 1.27 -11.95 2.13
C LEU A 16 1.54 -10.70 1.29
N ALA A 17 1.35 -9.50 1.84
CA ALA A 17 1.34 -8.27 1.05
C ALA A 17 2.65 -7.50 1.12
N ASP A 18 3.08 -6.90 0.01
CA ASP A 18 4.18 -5.93 -0.02
C ASP A 18 3.76 -4.55 0.48
N ARG A 19 2.45 -4.28 0.53
CA ARG A 19 1.86 -3.01 0.99
C ARG A 19 0.46 -3.24 1.56
N ILE A 20 0.14 -2.52 2.63
CA ILE A 20 -1.15 -2.59 3.32
C ILE A 20 -1.80 -1.21 3.30
N VAL A 21 -3.09 -1.18 2.94
CA VAL A 21 -3.92 0.03 2.96
C VAL A 21 -5.14 -0.24 3.82
N VAL A 22 -5.37 0.61 4.82
CA VAL A 22 -6.56 0.56 5.68
C VAL A 22 -7.55 1.61 5.17
N ILE A 23 -8.77 1.16 4.88
CA ILE A 23 -9.85 2.03 4.40
C ILE A 23 -10.90 2.18 5.49
N GLU A 24 -11.14 3.41 5.93
CA GLU A 24 -12.12 3.77 6.95
C GLU A 24 -13.05 4.85 6.40
N HIS A 25 -14.37 4.71 6.58
CA HIS A 25 -15.37 5.66 6.06
C HIS A 25 -15.24 5.99 4.55
N GLY A 26 -14.77 5.02 3.75
CA GLY A 26 -14.56 5.21 2.31
C GLY A 26 -13.30 5.99 1.95
N GLN A 27 -12.40 6.25 2.91
CA GLN A 27 -11.16 6.97 2.73
C GLN A 27 -9.96 6.13 3.20
N VAL A 28 -8.78 6.41 2.66
CA VAL A 28 -7.53 5.79 3.13
C VAL A 28 -7.17 6.37 4.49
N GLY A 29 -7.27 5.54 5.54
CA GLY A 29 -6.91 5.92 6.90
C GLY A 29 -5.45 5.63 7.25
N LEU A 30 -4.83 4.65 6.60
CA LEU A 30 -3.42 4.31 6.76
C LEU A 30 -2.92 3.63 5.48
N GLU A 31 -1.69 3.95 5.10
CA GLU A 31 -0.96 3.28 4.05
C GLU A 31 0.46 2.99 4.55
N VAL A 32 0.90 1.74 4.41
CA VAL A 32 2.21 1.30 4.93
C VAL A 32 2.82 0.24 4.01
N ASP A 33 4.11 0.41 3.69
CA ASP A 33 4.92 -0.60 3.01
C ASP A 33 5.33 -1.73 3.96
N VAL A 34 5.56 -2.92 3.41
CA VAL A 34 6.06 -4.09 4.15
C VAL A 34 7.49 -4.39 3.67
N PRO A 35 8.52 -3.72 4.21
CA PRO A 35 9.90 -3.77 3.71
C PRO A 35 10.64 -5.04 4.16
N VAL A 36 10.01 -6.20 4.03
CA VAL A 36 10.59 -7.51 4.37
C VAL A 36 10.63 -8.34 3.09
N ALA A 37 11.79 -8.85 2.69
CA ALA A 37 11.89 -9.69 1.49
C ALA A 37 11.22 -11.07 1.72
N HIS A 38 10.78 -11.71 0.64
CA HIS A 38 10.26 -13.08 0.66
C HIS A 38 11.40 -14.11 0.87
N PRO A 39 11.14 -15.27 1.51
CA PRO A 39 9.87 -15.75 2.06
C PRO A 39 9.56 -15.19 3.46
N ARG A 40 8.31 -14.78 3.69
CA ARG A 40 7.85 -14.22 4.97
C ARG A 40 7.15 -15.29 5.81
N THR A 41 7.44 -15.33 7.11
CA THR A 41 6.74 -16.17 8.08
C THR A 41 6.03 -15.31 9.11
N SER A 42 4.83 -15.71 9.50
CA SER A 42 4.08 -15.06 10.57
C SER A 42 4.87 -15.10 11.88
N GLY A 43 5.04 -13.95 12.55
CA GLY A 43 5.82 -13.82 13.78
C GLY A 43 7.24 -13.24 13.63
N MET A 44 7.66 -12.85 12.42
CA MET A 44 8.91 -12.08 12.26
C MET A 44 8.83 -10.72 12.96
N PRO A 45 9.88 -10.29 13.69
CA PRO A 45 9.86 -9.03 14.43
C PRO A 45 9.68 -7.81 13.51
N ALA A 46 10.23 -7.86 12.30
CA ALA A 46 10.05 -6.81 11.29
C ALA A 46 8.58 -6.68 10.84
N LEU A 47 7.86 -7.80 10.71
CA LEU A 47 6.43 -7.79 10.38
C LEU A 47 5.56 -7.36 11.56
N ALA A 48 5.97 -7.68 12.79
CA ALA A 48 5.25 -7.30 13.99
C ALA A 48 5.13 -5.78 14.14
N ALA A 49 6.17 -5.02 13.73
CA ALA A 49 6.12 -3.56 13.73
C ALA A 49 5.06 -3.00 12.78
N THR A 50 4.98 -3.54 11.55
CA THR A 50 3.94 -3.17 10.59
C THR A 50 2.56 -3.59 11.09
N GLN A 51 2.44 -4.80 11.64
CA GLN A 51 1.19 -5.31 12.22
C GLN A 51 0.68 -4.42 13.35
N ALA A 52 1.57 -3.94 14.23
CA ALA A 52 1.22 -3.04 15.32
C ALA A 52 0.66 -1.70 14.81
N GLN A 53 1.22 -1.14 13.74
CA GLN A 53 0.71 0.08 13.12
C GLN A 53 -0.71 -0.12 12.57
N VAL A 54 -0.93 -1.22 11.84
CA VAL A 54 -2.24 -1.57 11.29
C VAL A 54 -3.26 -1.77 12.41
N LEU A 55 -2.90 -2.54 13.44
CA LEU A 55 -3.75 -2.77 14.61
C LEU A 55 -4.06 -1.47 15.36
N SER A 56 -3.07 -0.59 15.52
CA SER A 56 -3.26 0.70 16.16
C SER A 56 -4.27 1.56 15.39
N ARG A 57 -4.26 1.53 14.05
CA ARG A 57 -5.26 2.25 13.25
C ARG A 57 -6.65 1.62 13.35
N LEU A 58 -6.75 0.30 13.25
CA LEU A 58 -8.02 -0.44 13.30
C LEU A 58 -8.72 -0.35 14.66
N LEU A 59 -7.94 -0.33 15.75
CA LEU A 59 -8.45 -0.27 17.12
C LEU A 59 -8.56 1.16 17.66
N GLY A 60 -7.81 2.10 17.08
CA GLY A 60 -7.70 3.48 17.53
C GLY A 60 -8.62 4.47 16.82
N SER A 61 -9.64 4.02 16.09
CA SER A 61 -10.56 4.85 15.29
C SER A 61 -11.07 6.08 16.09
N GLY A 62 -10.44 7.24 15.85
CA GLY A 62 -10.77 8.53 16.46
C GLY A 62 -9.65 9.58 16.50
N ALA A 63 -8.37 9.21 16.43
CA ALA A 63 -7.23 10.16 16.52
C ALA A 63 -6.53 10.42 15.16
N GLY A 64 -7.29 10.41 14.07
CA GLY A 64 -6.79 10.64 12.71
C GLY A 64 -7.39 11.86 12.01
N GLU A 65 -8.19 12.67 12.70
CA GLU A 65 -8.63 13.98 12.20
C GLU A 65 -7.51 15.01 12.48
N ALA A 66 -6.45 14.92 11.70
CA ALA A 66 -5.61 16.06 11.39
C ALA A 66 -5.40 16.04 9.88
N PRO A 67 -6.26 16.73 9.11
CA PRO A 67 -6.05 16.89 7.68
C PRO A 67 -4.85 17.80 7.49
N MET A 68 -3.65 17.22 7.39
CA MET A 68 -2.55 17.92 6.73
C MET A 68 -2.68 17.68 5.24
N SER A 69 -3.65 18.38 4.66
CA SER A 69 -3.74 18.57 3.22
C SER A 69 -2.46 19.26 2.72
N ALA A 70 -2.07 18.86 1.51
CA ALA A 70 -1.41 19.71 0.49
C ALA A 70 0.12 19.66 0.32
N ALA A 71 0.71 18.47 0.14
CA ALA A 71 1.82 18.37 -0.81
C ALA A 71 1.92 16.97 -1.44
N GLU A 72 1.74 16.92 -2.77
CA GLU A 72 2.35 15.91 -3.65
C GLU A 72 1.68 14.52 -3.81
N GLN A 73 0.35 14.42 -3.76
CA GLN A 73 -0.35 13.20 -4.21
C GLN A 73 -0.96 13.42 -5.60
N GLY A 74 -0.11 13.68 -6.59
CA GLY A 74 -0.57 14.06 -7.92
C GLY A 74 0.52 14.28 -8.96
N ALA A 75 1.45 13.34 -9.12
CA ALA A 75 2.29 13.28 -10.32
C ALA A 75 2.57 11.84 -10.74
N VAL A 76 1.51 11.05 -10.95
CA VAL A 76 1.57 9.98 -11.95
C VAL A 76 1.58 10.69 -13.31
N THR A 77 2.79 10.92 -13.83
CA THR A 77 2.96 10.99 -15.29
C THR A 77 3.12 9.54 -15.74
N PRO A 78 2.18 8.97 -16.51
CA PRO A 78 2.58 7.85 -17.34
C PRO A 78 3.57 8.46 -18.33
N ALA A 79 4.87 8.23 -18.12
CA ALA A 79 5.86 8.33 -19.18
C ALA A 79 5.53 7.21 -20.19
N ALA A 80 4.50 7.48 -20.97
CA ALA A 80 4.10 6.70 -22.12
C ALA A 80 5.28 6.68 -23.07
N SER A 81 5.76 5.47 -23.34
CA SER A 81 6.31 5.05 -24.61
C SER A 81 7.43 5.96 -25.13
N ALA A 82 8.67 5.64 -24.75
CA ALA A 82 9.80 5.99 -25.57
C ALA A 82 9.56 5.41 -26.98
N ARG A 83 9.07 6.26 -27.88
CA ARG A 83 9.12 6.07 -29.33
C ARG A 83 10.58 5.86 -29.70
N ALA A 84 11.03 4.61 -29.72
CA ALA A 84 12.19 4.22 -30.49
C ALA A 84 11.76 4.11 -31.96
N GLY A 85 11.40 5.25 -32.54
CA GLY A 85 11.30 5.41 -33.99
C GLY A 85 12.71 5.50 -34.56
N GLY A 86 13.34 4.36 -34.82
CA GLY A 86 14.58 4.31 -35.58
C GLY A 86 14.34 4.83 -37.01
N PRO A 87 15.31 5.52 -37.64
CA PRO A 87 15.13 6.03 -38.98
C PRO A 87 15.05 4.86 -39.98
N LEU A 88 13.92 4.75 -40.68
CA LEU A 88 13.78 3.88 -41.84
C LEU A 88 14.85 4.29 -42.86
N ARG A 89 15.82 3.40 -43.09
CA ARG A 89 16.81 3.55 -44.17
C ARG A 89 16.05 3.42 -45.48
N ARG A 90 16.04 4.48 -46.29
CA ARG A 90 15.57 4.44 -47.68
C ARG A 90 16.56 3.57 -48.46
N ILE A 91 16.20 2.32 -48.71
CA ILE A 91 16.90 1.49 -49.69
C ILE A 91 16.57 2.06 -51.08
N GLY A 92 17.63 2.35 -51.84
CA GLY A 92 17.59 2.48 -53.29
C GLY A 92 18.06 1.19 -53.93
#